data_AF-A0A317W2J3-F1
#
_entry.id   AF-A0A317W2J3-F1
#
_cell.length_a   1.000
_cell.length_b   1.000
_cell.length_c   1.000
_cell.angle_alpha   90.00
_cell.angle_beta   90.00
_cell.angle_gamma   90.00
#
_symmetry.space_group_name_H-M   'P 1'
#
loop_
_entity.id
_entity.type
_entity.pdbx_description
1 polymer ?
#
loop_
_entity_poly.entity_id
_entity_poly.type
_entity_poly.pdbx_seq_one_letter_code
_entity_poly.pdbx_strand_id
1 'polypeptide(L)'
;MLQLSKHSFVEIGCIGKANDDDEFDDTWVVKHRPLTFNMNELVQLGGVSPDLLPQSTFKTASLYYQALAEMRILHLTSQRNDANDSAEDRRTKYIARCLFRKITRAYQLCEDDAGPFKLFCDDPRPGNVLSNAQHRVTGVVEWEFTYAGPTGFARSPPSWLLLELPELRKQGLDDWTARY
;
A
#
# COMPACT_ATOMS: atom_id res chain seq x y z
N MET A 1 -19.37 8.07 3.42
CA MET A 1 -18.39 6.99 3.71
C MET A 1 -18.05 6.33 2.39
N LEU A 2 -16.77 6.34 1.98
CA LEU A 2 -16.33 5.72 0.73
C LEU A 2 -16.58 4.21 0.81
N GLN A 3 -17.38 3.67 -0.11
CA GLN A 3 -17.85 2.28 -0.08
C GLN A 3 -16.84 1.29 -0.67
N LEU A 4 -15.54 1.64 -0.66
CA LEU A 4 -14.47 0.90 -1.34
C LEU A 4 -14.34 -0.54 -0.84
N SER A 5 -14.56 -0.76 0.45
CA SER A 5 -14.50 -2.10 1.07
C SER A 5 -15.63 -3.05 0.69
N LYS A 6 -16.65 -2.58 -0.04
CA LYS A 6 -17.76 -3.43 -0.52
C LYS A 6 -17.30 -4.42 -1.58
N HIS A 7 -16.38 -4.02 -2.44
CA HIS A 7 -15.88 -4.89 -3.51
C HIS A 7 -14.92 -5.92 -2.94
N SER A 8 -15.08 -7.16 -3.39
CA SER A 8 -14.30 -8.30 -2.91
C SER A 8 -13.67 -9.01 -4.11
N PHE A 9 -12.38 -9.33 -3.97
CA PHE A 9 -11.60 -9.98 -5.00
C PHE A 9 -10.97 -11.27 -4.48
N VAL A 10 -10.67 -12.17 -5.41
CA VAL A 10 -10.07 -13.49 -5.13
C VAL A 10 -8.54 -13.44 -5.04
N GLU A 11 -7.93 -12.35 -5.50
CA GLU A 11 -6.48 -12.14 -5.48
C GLU A 11 -6.14 -10.69 -5.12
N ILE A 12 -4.86 -10.47 -4.83
CA ILE A 12 -4.26 -9.14 -4.73
C ILE A 12 -3.63 -8.78 -6.07
N GLY A 13 -3.99 -7.61 -6.60
CA GLY A 13 -3.48 -7.11 -7.86
C GLY A 13 -4.33 -5.99 -8.47
N CYS A 14 -3.92 -5.51 -9.64
CA CYS A 14 -4.67 -4.50 -10.39
C CYS A 14 -5.95 -5.09 -10.97
N ILE A 15 -7.02 -4.32 -10.85
CA ILE A 15 -8.35 -4.69 -11.31
C ILE A 15 -8.56 -4.21 -12.76
N GLY A 16 -9.37 -4.97 -13.50
CA GLY A 16 -9.88 -4.62 -14.81
C GLY A 16 -11.27 -5.22 -15.00
N LYS A 17 -11.98 -4.80 -16.06
CA LYS A 17 -13.24 -5.44 -16.44
C LYS A 17 -13.01 -6.92 -16.73
N ALA A 18 -13.95 -7.79 -16.38
CA ALA A 18 -13.83 -9.21 -16.70
C ALA A 18 -13.88 -9.41 -18.22
N ASN A 19 -14.87 -8.80 -18.86
CA ASN A 19 -14.97 -8.71 -20.31
C ASN A 19 -14.65 -7.28 -20.79
N ASP A 20 -13.53 -7.13 -21.52
CA ASP A 20 -13.12 -5.79 -22.00
C ASP A 20 -13.97 -5.33 -23.20
N ASP A 21 -14.65 -6.26 -23.89
CA ASP A 21 -15.46 -5.98 -25.07
C ASP A 21 -16.94 -5.67 -24.74
N ASP A 22 -17.37 -5.91 -23.49
CA ASP A 22 -18.72 -5.61 -23.03
C ASP A 22 -18.72 -4.34 -22.17
N GLU A 23 -19.16 -3.24 -22.76
CA GLU A 23 -19.21 -1.96 -22.07
C GLU A 23 -20.19 -1.97 -20.88
N PHE A 24 -21.19 -2.86 -20.91
CA PHE A 24 -22.22 -3.00 -19.88
C PHE A 24 -21.89 -4.05 -18.82
N ASP A 25 -20.79 -4.81 -18.98
CA ASP A 25 -20.30 -5.70 -17.93
C ASP A 25 -19.68 -4.89 -16.79
N ASP A 26 -20.38 -4.89 -15.64
CA ASP A 26 -19.93 -4.30 -14.37
C ASP A 26 -19.15 -5.30 -13.51
N THR A 27 -18.71 -6.43 -14.08
CA THR A 27 -17.86 -7.41 -13.39
C THR A 27 -16.40 -6.96 -13.43
N TRP A 28 -15.80 -6.76 -12.26
CA TRP A 28 -14.39 -6.40 -12.12
C TRP A 28 -13.60 -7.55 -11.49
N VAL A 29 -12.46 -7.88 -12.08
CA VAL A 29 -11.58 -8.97 -11.61
C VAL A 29 -10.13 -8.48 -11.55
N VAL A 30 -9.30 -9.18 -10.79
CA VAL A 30 -7.86 -8.93 -10.79
C VAL A 30 -7.25 -9.57 -12.03
N LYS A 31 -6.61 -8.76 -12.89
CA LYS A 31 -5.97 -9.21 -14.13
C LYS A 31 -4.45 -9.18 -14.08
N HIS A 32 -3.88 -8.26 -13.31
CA HIS A 32 -2.45 -7.95 -13.36
C HIS A 32 -1.85 -7.80 -11.97
N ARG A 33 -0.52 -7.79 -11.90
CA ARG A 33 0.22 -7.45 -10.68
C ARG A 33 -0.29 -6.14 -10.08
N PRO A 34 -0.18 -5.93 -8.76
CA PRO A 34 -0.50 -4.64 -8.17
C PRO A 34 0.44 -3.56 -8.70
N LEU A 35 -0.11 -2.38 -8.96
CA LEU A 35 0.63 -1.15 -9.27
C LEU A 35 0.41 -0.18 -8.11
N THR A 36 1.37 -0.16 -7.19
CA THR A 36 1.28 0.61 -5.95
C THR A 36 2.04 1.92 -6.08
N PHE A 37 1.66 2.92 -5.29
CA PHE A 37 2.39 4.18 -5.21
C PHE A 37 3.86 3.93 -4.81
N ASN A 38 4.07 3.04 -3.83
CA ASN A 38 5.41 2.64 -3.40
C ASN A 38 6.23 1.99 -4.53
N MET A 39 5.62 1.13 -5.37
CA MET A 39 6.33 0.58 -6.55
C MET A 39 6.74 1.69 -7.52
N ASN A 40 5.85 2.66 -7.77
CA ASN A 40 6.17 3.81 -8.61
C ASN A 40 7.33 4.64 -8.04
N GLU A 41 7.33 4.93 -6.74
CA GLU A 41 8.42 5.65 -6.07
C GLU A 41 9.76 4.90 -6.15
N LEU A 42 9.75 3.57 -6.00
CA LEU A 42 10.95 2.76 -6.13
C LEU A 42 11.58 2.87 -7.52
N VAL A 43 10.77 2.90 -8.57
CA VAL A 43 11.26 3.08 -9.94
C VAL A 43 11.71 4.52 -10.17
N GLN A 44 10.84 5.50 -9.92
CA GLN A 44 11.10 6.90 -10.27
C GLN A 44 12.20 7.54 -9.42
N LEU A 45 12.20 7.28 -8.11
CA LEU A 45 13.08 7.93 -7.13
C LEU A 45 14.13 6.98 -6.57
N GLY A 46 13.81 5.68 -6.48
CA GLY A 46 14.68 4.66 -5.90
C GLY A 46 15.69 4.04 -6.87
N GLY A 47 15.59 4.34 -8.17
CA GLY A 47 16.46 3.77 -9.22
C GLY A 47 16.31 2.25 -9.39
N VAL A 48 15.20 1.67 -8.92
CA VAL A 48 14.93 0.24 -9.00
C VAL A 48 14.39 -0.09 -10.39
N SER A 49 14.96 -1.09 -11.06
CA SER A 49 14.40 -1.57 -12.33
C SER A 49 12.99 -2.15 -12.11
N PRO A 50 11.98 -1.82 -12.94
CA PRO A 50 10.64 -2.38 -12.85
C PRO A 50 10.57 -3.91 -12.84
N ASP A 51 11.57 -4.58 -13.44
CA ASP A 51 11.66 -6.04 -13.54
C ASP A 51 12.01 -6.71 -12.19
N LEU A 52 12.63 -5.95 -11.27
CA LEU A 52 12.97 -6.42 -9.92
C LEU A 52 11.78 -6.34 -8.96
N LEU A 53 10.72 -5.63 -9.34
CA LEU A 53 9.47 -5.57 -8.57
C LEU A 53 8.65 -6.85 -8.78
N PRO A 54 7.66 -7.15 -7.92
CA PRO A 54 6.74 -8.26 -8.16
C PRO A 54 6.11 -8.20 -9.55
N GLN A 55 6.06 -9.35 -10.23
CA GLN A 55 5.56 -9.46 -11.60
C GLN A 55 4.19 -10.16 -11.71
N SER A 56 3.68 -10.72 -10.61
CA SER A 56 2.43 -11.47 -10.56
C SER A 56 1.43 -10.90 -9.56
N THR A 57 0.20 -11.40 -9.64
CA THR A 57 -0.78 -11.28 -8.56
C THR A 57 -0.34 -12.09 -7.33
N PHE A 58 -1.04 -11.89 -6.22
CA PHE A 58 -0.84 -12.70 -5.01
C PHE A 58 -2.13 -13.40 -4.60
N LYS A 59 -2.02 -14.71 -4.32
CA LYS A 59 -3.14 -15.54 -3.85
C LYS A 59 -3.41 -15.37 -2.35
N THR A 60 -2.43 -14.90 -1.59
CA THR A 60 -2.56 -14.71 -0.14
C THR A 60 -1.97 -13.39 0.32
N ALA A 61 -2.49 -12.87 1.42
CA ALA A 61 -1.97 -11.66 2.06
C ALA A 61 -0.53 -11.86 2.57
N SER A 62 -0.19 -13.05 3.09
CA SER A 62 1.16 -13.35 3.58
C SER A 62 2.21 -13.30 2.47
N LEU A 63 1.90 -13.81 1.26
CA LEU A 63 2.81 -13.66 0.12
C LEU A 63 2.98 -12.19 -0.26
N TYR A 64 1.90 -11.40 -0.21
CA TYR A 64 1.97 -9.97 -0.46
C TYR A 64 2.80 -9.23 0.60
N TYR A 65 2.62 -9.53 1.89
CA TYR A 65 3.42 -8.93 2.96
C TYR A 65 4.91 -9.29 2.87
N GLN A 66 5.23 -10.52 2.48
CA GLN A 66 6.61 -10.91 2.20
C GLN A 66 7.19 -10.11 1.03
N ALA A 67 6.44 -9.94 -0.06
CA ALA A 67 6.86 -9.11 -1.18
C ALA A 67 7.06 -7.64 -0.78
N LEU A 68 6.18 -7.08 0.07
CA LEU A 68 6.37 -5.75 0.65
C LEU A 68 7.68 -5.69 1.45
N ALA A 69 7.98 -6.69 2.27
CA ALA A 69 9.22 -6.73 3.05
C ALA A 69 10.47 -6.81 2.15
N GLU A 70 10.44 -7.62 1.08
CA GLU A 70 11.55 -7.67 0.11
C GLU A 70 11.71 -6.34 -0.64
N MET A 71 10.62 -5.70 -1.05
CA MET A 71 10.68 -4.37 -1.67
C MET A 71 11.29 -3.32 -0.74
N ARG A 72 11.02 -3.38 0.57
CA ARG A 72 11.64 -2.48 1.57
C ARG A 72 13.15 -2.72 1.70
N ILE A 73 13.63 -3.95 1.54
CA ILE A 73 15.07 -4.27 1.50
C ILE A 73 15.68 -3.81 0.18
N LEU A 74 15.02 -4.08 -0.94
CA LEU A 74 15.44 -3.65 -2.28
C LEU A 74 15.65 -2.13 -2.32
N HIS A 75 14.68 -1.38 -1.80
CA HIS A 75 14.75 0.07 -1.63
C HIS A 75 16.01 0.53 -0.90
N LEU A 76 16.30 -0.10 0.24
CA LEU A 76 17.46 0.25 1.05
C LEU A 76 18.78 -0.05 0.32
N THR A 77 18.82 -1.13 -0.46
CA THR A 77 20.02 -1.50 -1.22
C THR A 77 20.21 -0.64 -2.47
N SER A 78 19.14 -0.09 -3.05
CA SER A 78 19.19 0.72 -4.26
C SER A 78 19.43 2.21 -3.99
N GLN A 79 18.93 2.75 -2.88
CA GLN A 79 19.14 4.16 -2.51
C GLN A 79 20.52 4.40 -1.91
N ARG A 80 21.40 5.02 -2.72
CA ARG A 80 22.77 5.36 -2.32
C ARG A 80 22.90 6.70 -1.55
N ASN A 81 21.94 7.60 -1.69
CA ASN A 81 22.00 8.97 -1.17
C ASN A 81 20.79 9.29 -0.25
N ASP A 82 20.95 10.23 0.68
CA ASP A 82 19.88 10.86 1.51
C ASP A 82 18.91 9.95 2.27
N ALA A 83 19.23 8.66 2.44
CA ALA A 83 18.35 7.73 3.15
C ALA A 83 18.43 7.84 4.69
N ASN A 84 19.50 8.43 5.25
CA ASN A 84 19.76 8.40 6.68
C ASN A 84 20.41 9.69 7.20
N ASP A 85 19.96 10.13 8.36
CA ASP A 85 20.46 11.35 9.02
C ASP A 85 21.72 11.08 9.85
N SER A 86 21.92 9.84 10.30
CA SER A 86 23.08 9.41 11.10
C SER A 86 23.39 7.92 10.94
N ALA A 87 24.54 7.48 11.44
CA ALA A 87 24.89 6.06 11.47
C ALA A 87 23.94 5.23 12.35
N GLU A 88 23.42 5.83 13.43
CA GLU A 88 22.45 5.21 14.32
C GLU A 88 21.08 5.07 13.63
N ASP A 89 20.60 6.12 12.97
CA ASP A 89 19.37 6.11 12.17
C ASP A 89 19.41 5.01 11.10
N ARG A 90 20.54 4.91 10.37
CA ARG A 90 20.77 3.85 9.38
C ARG A 90 20.66 2.46 9.99
N ARG A 91 21.28 2.24 11.16
CA ARG A 91 21.27 0.95 11.85
C ARG A 91 19.85 0.60 12.30
N THR A 92 19.12 1.54 12.88
CA THR A 92 17.74 1.34 13.33
C THR A 92 16.81 1.03 12.16
N LYS A 93 16.88 1.81 11.08
CA LYS A 93 16.12 1.59 9.83
C LYS A 93 16.42 0.23 9.20
N TYR A 94 17.67 -0.22 9.21
CA TYR A 94 18.06 -1.55 8.73
C TYR A 94 17.49 -2.67 9.60
N ILE A 95 17.68 -2.57 10.93
CA ILE A 95 17.17 -3.57 11.89
C ILE A 95 15.64 -3.68 11.78
N ALA A 96 14.92 -2.56 11.72
CA ALA A 96 13.46 -2.55 11.57
C ALA A 96 13.00 -3.31 10.32
N ARG A 97 13.66 -3.09 9.17
CA ARG A 97 13.35 -3.83 7.93
C ARG A 97 13.67 -5.32 8.02
N CYS A 98 14.80 -5.69 8.64
CA CYS A 98 15.16 -7.08 8.89
C CYS A 98 14.16 -7.78 9.83
N LEU A 99 13.70 -7.09 10.88
CA LEU A 99 12.69 -7.60 11.80
C LEU A 99 11.34 -7.76 11.08
N PHE A 100 10.91 -6.78 10.30
CA PHE A 100 9.70 -6.88 9.49
C PHE A 100 9.76 -8.07 8.51
N ARG A 101 10.88 -8.24 7.82
CA ARG A 101 11.11 -9.40 6.94
C ARG A 101 11.08 -10.73 7.70
N LYS A 102 11.62 -10.78 8.92
CA LYS A 102 11.55 -11.97 9.77
C LYS A 102 10.12 -12.27 10.20
N ILE A 103 9.37 -11.25 10.62
CA ILE A 103 7.99 -11.34 11.08
C ILE A 103 7.07 -11.85 9.97
N THR A 104 7.15 -11.27 8.77
CA THR A 104 6.35 -11.67 7.59
C THR A 104 6.63 -13.10 7.11
N ARG A 105 7.79 -13.68 7.44
CA ARG A 105 8.13 -15.08 7.13
C ARG A 105 7.77 -16.06 8.25
N ALA A 106 7.78 -15.61 9.49
CA ALA A 106 7.58 -16.45 10.66
C ALA A 106 6.12 -16.50 11.14
N TYR A 107 5.33 -15.48 10.83
CA TYR A 107 3.97 -15.32 11.34
C TYR A 107 2.99 -14.93 10.24
N GLN A 108 1.76 -15.40 10.40
CA GLN A 108 0.61 -14.94 9.63
C GLN A 108 0.13 -13.61 10.23
N LEU A 109 0.17 -12.53 9.43
CA LEU A 109 -0.12 -11.17 9.91
C LEU A 109 -1.59 -10.78 9.82
N CYS A 110 -2.43 -11.64 9.24
CA CYS A 110 -3.86 -11.43 9.16
C CYS A 110 -4.62 -12.75 9.21
N GLU A 111 -5.78 -12.76 9.86
CA GLU A 111 -6.66 -13.95 9.91
C GLU A 111 -7.18 -14.32 8.51
N ASP A 112 -7.55 -13.31 7.71
CA ASP A 112 -8.10 -13.45 6.35
C ASP A 112 -7.00 -13.64 5.27
N ASP A 113 -6.06 -14.57 5.48
CA ASP A 113 -4.88 -14.73 4.59
C ASP A 113 -5.23 -15.09 3.14
N ALA A 114 -6.23 -15.95 2.95
CA ALA A 114 -6.74 -16.34 1.63
C ALA A 114 -7.79 -15.36 1.08
N GLY A 115 -7.99 -14.21 1.73
CA GLY A 115 -9.01 -13.22 1.37
C GLY A 115 -10.34 -13.38 2.12
N PRO A 116 -11.40 -12.68 1.69
CA PRO A 116 -11.47 -11.89 0.45
C PRO A 116 -10.54 -10.67 0.49
N PHE A 117 -10.07 -10.22 -0.67
CA PHE A 117 -9.27 -9.01 -0.82
C PHE A 117 -10.16 -7.81 -1.13
N LYS A 118 -9.74 -6.61 -0.75
CA LYS A 118 -10.56 -5.39 -0.79
C LYS A 118 -9.94 -4.34 -1.68
N LEU A 119 -10.78 -3.54 -2.33
CA LEU A 119 -10.31 -2.40 -3.10
C LEU A 119 -9.61 -1.40 -2.16
N PHE A 120 -8.39 -1.03 -2.51
CA PHE A 120 -7.55 -0.12 -1.77
C PHE A 120 -6.86 0.85 -2.73
N CYS A 121 -6.64 2.08 -2.29
CA CYS A 121 -5.86 3.08 -3.00
C CYS A 121 -4.78 3.58 -2.04
N ASP A 122 -3.54 3.66 -2.51
CA ASP A 122 -2.42 4.13 -1.69
C ASP A 122 -2.44 5.66 -1.47
N ASP A 123 -3.08 6.43 -2.36
CA ASP A 123 -3.04 7.91 -2.35
C ASP A 123 -4.41 8.65 -2.20
N PRO A 124 -5.34 8.24 -1.33
CA PRO A 124 -6.61 8.94 -1.10
C PRO A 124 -6.44 10.20 -0.21
N ARG A 125 -5.49 11.08 -0.56
CA ARG A 125 -5.22 12.34 0.17
C ARG A 125 -6.44 13.27 0.15
N PRO A 126 -6.62 14.16 1.14
CA PRO A 126 -7.71 15.14 1.15
C PRO A 126 -7.78 16.01 -0.12
N GLY A 127 -6.64 16.30 -0.74
CA GLY A 127 -6.57 17.04 -2.01
C GLY A 127 -7.26 16.35 -3.19
N ASN A 128 -7.45 15.03 -3.11
CA ASN A 128 -8.11 14.23 -4.14
C ASN A 128 -9.62 14.08 -3.89
N VAL A 129 -10.17 14.71 -2.85
CA VAL A 129 -11.58 14.66 -2.48
C VAL A 129 -12.28 15.95 -2.91
N LEU A 130 -13.24 15.82 -3.82
CA LEU A 130 -14.04 16.95 -4.29
C LEU A 130 -15.19 17.23 -3.31
N SER A 131 -15.45 18.50 -3.06
CA SER A 131 -16.61 18.94 -2.26
C SER A 131 -17.37 20.07 -2.92
N ASN A 132 -18.67 20.15 -2.64
CA ASN A 132 -19.50 21.27 -3.09
C ASN A 132 -19.45 22.47 -2.12
N ALA A 133 -20.15 23.55 -2.46
CA ALA A 133 -20.23 24.76 -1.63
C ALA A 133 -20.82 24.54 -0.22
N GLN A 134 -21.42 23.38 0.05
CA GLN A 134 -21.93 22.98 1.36
C GLN A 134 -21.00 21.99 2.08
N HIS A 135 -19.74 21.88 1.63
CA HIS A 135 -18.74 20.95 2.17
C HIS A 135 -19.16 19.47 2.14
N ARG A 136 -20.04 19.09 1.21
CA ARG A 136 -20.41 17.69 1.00
C ARG A 136 -19.47 17.08 -0.03
N VAL A 137 -18.96 15.89 0.27
CA VAL A 137 -18.15 15.10 -0.67
C VAL A 137 -18.99 14.76 -1.89
N THR A 138 -18.52 15.16 -3.07
CA THR A 138 -19.18 14.92 -4.36
C THR A 138 -18.45 13.90 -5.22
N GLY A 139 -17.17 13.66 -4.95
CA GLY A 139 -16.37 12.69 -5.69
C GLY A 139 -14.97 12.55 -5.13
N VAL A 140 -14.26 11.55 -5.63
CA VAL A 140 -12.84 11.34 -5.39
C VAL A 140 -12.17 11.10 -6.74
N VAL A 141 -11.01 11.71 -6.95
CA VAL A 141 -10.19 11.63 -8.16
C VAL A 141 -8.86 10.93 -7.85
N GLU A 142 -7.98 10.82 -8.84
CA GLU A 142 -6.64 10.23 -8.69
C GLU A 142 -6.64 8.77 -8.22
N TRP A 143 -7.30 7.89 -9.01
CA TRP A 143 -7.41 6.45 -8.73
C TRP A 143 -6.24 5.60 -9.27
N GLU A 144 -5.17 6.22 -9.75
CA GLU A 144 -4.07 5.57 -10.49
C GLU A 144 -3.33 4.48 -9.70
N PHE A 145 -3.30 4.56 -8.36
CA PHE A 145 -2.69 3.55 -7.49
C PHE A 145 -3.73 2.70 -6.75
N THR A 146 -4.80 2.33 -7.45
CA THR A 146 -5.88 1.49 -6.91
C THR A 146 -5.70 0.03 -7.29
N TYR A 147 -5.82 -0.87 -6.32
CA TYR A 147 -5.66 -2.30 -6.49
C TYR A 147 -6.49 -3.08 -5.46
N ALA A 148 -6.70 -4.37 -5.69
CA ALA A 148 -7.20 -5.28 -4.68
C ALA A 148 -6.06 -5.61 -3.71
N GLY A 149 -6.23 -5.31 -2.42
CA GLY A 149 -5.22 -5.51 -1.38
C GLY A 149 -5.75 -6.29 -0.16
N PRO A 150 -4.88 -6.58 0.83
CA PRO A 150 -5.29 -7.25 2.07
C PRO A 150 -6.46 -6.54 2.76
N THR A 151 -7.40 -7.30 3.31
CA THR A 151 -8.57 -6.74 4.01
C THR A 151 -8.18 -5.78 5.14
N GLY A 152 -7.04 -6.04 5.82
CA GLY A 152 -6.50 -5.15 6.84
C GLY A 152 -6.29 -3.72 6.36
N PHE A 153 -5.86 -3.51 5.11
CA PHE A 153 -5.60 -2.16 4.59
C PHE A 153 -6.87 -1.33 4.46
N ALA A 154 -7.98 -1.95 4.04
CA ALA A 154 -9.28 -1.29 3.93
C ALA A 154 -9.98 -1.09 5.27
N ARG A 155 -9.61 -1.85 6.32
CA ARG A 155 -10.18 -1.76 7.67
C ARG A 155 -9.34 -0.90 8.62
N SER A 156 -8.06 -0.70 8.33
CA SER A 156 -7.21 0.18 9.11
C SER A 156 -7.70 1.63 9.03
N PRO A 157 -7.50 2.42 10.10
CA PRO A 157 -7.70 3.86 10.04
C PRO A 157 -6.97 4.43 8.81
N PRO A 158 -7.64 5.24 7.99
CA PRO A 158 -7.05 5.72 6.76
C PRO A 158 -5.80 6.56 7.07
N SER A 159 -4.64 6.15 6.55
CA SER A 159 -3.35 6.82 6.81
C SER A 159 -3.32 8.29 6.39
N TRP A 160 -4.18 8.68 5.43
CA TRP A 160 -4.37 10.06 4.98
C TRP A 160 -5.20 10.94 5.92
N LEU A 161 -5.86 10.36 6.92
CA LEU A 161 -6.41 11.14 8.04
C LEU A 161 -5.35 11.50 9.07
N LEU A 162 -4.14 10.93 8.96
CA LEU A 162 -3.03 11.30 9.81
C LEU A 162 -2.49 12.66 9.34
N LEU A 163 -2.54 13.65 10.24
CA LEU A 163 -1.97 14.99 10.00
C LEU A 163 -0.44 14.92 9.81
N GLU A 164 0.20 13.91 10.39
CA GLU A 164 1.63 13.63 10.29
C GLU A 164 1.84 12.11 10.30
N LEU A 165 2.63 11.60 9.35
CA LEU A 165 2.97 10.19 9.30
C LEU A 165 3.88 9.80 10.48
N PRO A 166 3.68 8.62 11.11
CA PRO A 166 4.51 8.17 12.22
C PRO A 166 6.00 8.12 11.89
N GLU A 167 6.37 7.88 10.63
CA GLU A 167 7.79 7.83 10.22
C GLU A 167 8.45 9.20 10.15
N LEU A 168 7.67 10.29 10.08
CA LEU A 168 8.16 11.67 9.99
C LEU A 168 8.23 12.35 11.37
N ARG A 169 7.61 11.75 12.39
CA ARG A 169 7.63 12.22 13.77
C ARG A 169 9.04 12.12 14.36
N LYS A 170 9.68 13.27 14.55
CA LYS A 170 11.01 13.37 15.19
C LYS A 170 11.04 12.79 16.61
N GLN A 171 9.90 12.81 17.32
CA GLN A 171 9.77 12.28 18.68
C GLN A 171 9.53 10.76 18.72
N GLY A 172 9.36 10.10 17.57
CA GLY A 172 9.15 8.66 17.47
C GLY A 172 7.71 8.20 17.69
N LEU A 173 7.53 6.87 17.63
CA LEU A 173 6.22 6.23 17.64
C LEU A 173 5.50 6.34 19.00
N ASP A 174 6.23 6.29 20.12
CA ASP A 174 5.65 6.35 21.46
C ASP A 174 4.91 7.68 21.72
N ASP A 175 5.52 8.80 21.32
CA ASP A 175 4.87 10.13 21.36
C ASP A 175 3.70 10.22 20.38
N TRP A 176 3.79 9.54 19.22
CA TRP A 176 2.68 9.49 18.28
C TRP A 176 1.46 8.79 18.88
N THR A 177 1.64 7.61 19.46
CA THR A 177 0.55 6.85 20.12
C THR A 177 -0.02 7.51 21.37
N ALA A 178 0.73 8.43 22.01
CA ALA A 178 0.22 9.18 23.15
C ALA A 178 -0.70 10.34 22.74
N ARG A 179 -0.59 10.84 21.50
CA ARG A 179 -1.36 12.00 21.01
C ARG A 179 -2.53 11.66 20.09
N TYR A 180 -2.51 10.48 19.48
CA TYR A 180 -3.52 9.99 18.53
C TYR A 180 -3.95 8.58 18.91
#